data_AF-A0A7S3Z3I3-F1
#
_entry.id   AF-A0A7S3Z3I3-F1
#
_cell.length_a   1.000
_cell.length_b   1.000
_cell.length_c   1.000
_cell.angle_alpha   90.00
_cell.angle_beta   90.00
_cell.angle_gamma   90.00
#
_symmetry.space_group_name_H-M   'P 1'
#
loop_
_entity.id
_entity.type
_entity.pdbx_description
1 polymer ?
#
loop_
_entity_poly.entity_id
_entity_poly.type
_entity_poly.pdbx_seq_one_letter_code
_entity_poly.pdbx_strand_id
1 'polypeptide(L)'
;MLSLVTNLYCVAGSTVLSVFATNLALRGPDGSVERAVEGMHEERRGVFISFAIGLASLLMGMIFGAWIMMSTEAAAISSVIVGVGGWCVYSFCKRTYRRFSFEEHGDIDDFVYAVVSRLPRLPRISRTTPHGSPTEEKKEV
;
A
#
# COMPACT_ATOMS: atom_id res chain seq x y z
N MET A 1 -1.19 -5.33 24.29
CA MET A 1 -2.44 -5.69 23.56
C MET A 1 -2.72 -4.72 22.42
N LEU A 2 -2.88 -3.41 22.68
CA LEU A 2 -3.13 -2.40 21.62
C LEU A 2 -2.10 -2.44 20.48
N SER A 3 -0.80 -2.41 20.81
CA SER A 3 0.27 -2.48 19.80
C SER A 3 0.16 -3.71 18.89
N LEU A 4 -0.15 -4.88 19.44
CA LEU A 4 -0.33 -6.11 18.64
C LEU A 4 -1.52 -6.01 17.69
N VAL A 5 -2.67 -5.55 18.19
CA VAL A 5 -3.89 -5.43 17.39
C VAL A 5 -3.70 -4.44 16.24
N THR A 6 -3.11 -3.27 16.51
CA THR A 6 -2.90 -2.25 15.47
C THR A 6 -1.85 -2.67 14.45
N ASN A 7 -0.78 -3.36 14.86
CA ASN A 7 0.21 -3.89 13.92
C ASN A 7 -0.34 -5.05 13.09
N LEU A 8 -1.14 -5.94 13.67
CA LEU A 8 -1.84 -7.00 12.92
C LEU A 8 -2.81 -6.41 11.90
N TYR A 9 -3.58 -5.40 12.30
CA TYR A 9 -4.46 -4.66 11.38
C TYR A 9 -3.67 -4.03 10.23
N CYS A 10 -2.52 -3.40 10.51
CA CYS A 10 -1.63 -2.86 9.48
C CYS A 10 -1.15 -3.93 8.49
N VAL A 11 -0.64 -5.07 9.00
CA VAL A 11 -0.13 -6.16 8.15
C VAL A 11 -1.25 -6.78 7.31
N ALA A 12 -2.42 -7.00 7.91
CA ALA A 12 -3.60 -7.49 7.21
C ALA A 12 -4.03 -6.51 6.11
N GLY A 13 -4.14 -5.22 6.43
CA GLY A 13 -4.46 -4.16 5.47
C GLY A 13 -3.45 -4.08 4.32
N SER A 14 -2.15 -4.11 4.61
CA SER A 14 -1.10 -4.12 3.58
C SER A 14 -1.15 -5.36 2.68
N THR A 15 -1.49 -6.52 3.26
CA THR A 15 -1.62 -7.79 2.51
C THR A 15 -2.84 -7.74 1.58
N VAL A 16 -3.98 -7.31 2.11
CA VAL A 16 -5.22 -7.11 1.37
C VAL A 16 -4.99 -6.15 0.20
N LEU A 17 -4.35 -5.01 0.43
CA LEU A 17 -4.01 -4.06 -0.62
C LEU A 17 -3.10 -4.68 -1.68
N SER A 18 -2.09 -5.46 -1.30
CA SER A 18 -1.17 -6.10 -2.26
C SER A 18 -1.87 -7.15 -3.13
N VAL A 19 -2.80 -7.91 -2.56
CA VAL A 19 -3.60 -8.90 -3.29
C VAL A 19 -4.61 -8.20 -4.22
N PHE A 20 -5.29 -7.15 -3.75
CA PHE A 20 -6.24 -6.41 -4.59
C PHE A 20 -5.53 -5.63 -5.70
N ALA A 21 -4.34 -5.08 -5.45
CA ALA A 21 -3.50 -4.41 -6.46
C ALA A 21 -3.33 -5.29 -7.71
N THR A 22 -2.87 -6.52 -7.48
CA THR A 22 -2.53 -7.48 -8.54
C THR A 22 -3.78 -8.01 -9.23
N ASN A 23 -4.87 -8.24 -8.48
CA ASN A 23 -6.13 -8.69 -9.04
C ASN A 23 -6.79 -7.65 -9.94
N LEU A 24 -6.76 -6.37 -9.54
CA LEU A 24 -7.33 -5.26 -10.32
C LEU A 24 -6.51 -4.98 -11.58
N ALA A 25 -5.18 -5.16 -11.52
CA ALA A 25 -4.29 -5.02 -12.68
C ALA A 25 -4.52 -6.08 -13.77
N LEU A 26 -4.94 -7.30 -13.40
CA LEU A 26 -5.08 -8.43 -14.34
C LEU A 26 -6.50 -8.61 -14.90
N ARG A 27 -7.53 -8.06 -14.25
CA ARG A 27 -8.93 -8.30 -14.59
C ARG A 27 -9.75 -7.02 -14.86
N GLY A 28 -9.16 -5.85 -14.68
CA GLY A 28 -9.84 -4.58 -14.93
C GLY A 28 -10.14 -4.38 -16.42
N PRO A 29 -11.36 -3.96 -16.81
CA PRO A 29 -11.60 -3.44 -18.16
C PRO A 29 -10.67 -2.24 -18.44
N ASP A 30 -10.31 -2.00 -19.71
CA ASP A 30 -9.40 -0.92 -20.09
C ASP A 30 -9.86 0.43 -19.48
N GLY A 31 -9.01 1.03 -18.64
CA GLY A 31 -9.31 2.25 -17.85
C GLY A 31 -9.70 2.02 -16.37
N SER A 32 -10.02 0.80 -15.95
CA SER A 32 -10.35 0.50 -14.54
C SER A 32 -9.12 0.38 -13.63
N VAL A 33 -7.92 0.26 -14.20
CA VAL A 33 -6.66 0.13 -13.46
C VAL A 33 -6.33 1.44 -12.73
N GLU A 34 -6.52 2.58 -13.38
CA GLU A 34 -6.26 3.91 -12.81
C GLU A 34 -7.13 4.16 -11.56
N ARG A 35 -8.44 3.92 -11.67
CA ARG A 35 -9.37 4.05 -10.54
C ARG A 35 -9.07 3.07 -9.40
N ALA A 36 -8.65 1.86 -9.74
CA ALA A 36 -8.24 0.85 -8.76
C ALA A 36 -6.97 1.27 -8.02
N VAL A 37 -6.00 1.87 -8.70
CA VAL A 37 -4.75 2.36 -8.12
C VAL A 37 -5.01 3.56 -7.21
N GLU A 38 -5.85 4.51 -7.62
CA GLU A 38 -6.25 5.68 -6.82
C GLU A 38 -6.84 5.25 -5.46
N GLY A 39 -7.84 4.36 -5.49
CA GLY A 39 -8.46 3.84 -4.26
C GLY A 39 -7.49 3.05 -3.39
N MET A 40 -6.50 2.40 -3.99
CA MET A 40 -5.47 1.67 -3.25
C MET A 40 -4.46 2.59 -2.56
N HIS A 41 -4.17 3.75 -3.13
CA HIS A 41 -3.32 4.76 -2.52
C HIS A 41 -3.99 5.40 -1.31
N GLU A 42 -5.28 5.72 -1.42
CA GLU A 42 -6.05 6.32 -0.32
C GLU A 42 -6.15 5.36 0.88
N GLU A 43 -6.44 4.09 0.63
CA GLU A 43 -6.53 3.07 1.69
C GLU A 43 -5.18 2.78 2.34
N ARG A 44 -4.09 2.83 1.55
CA ARG A 44 -2.71 2.65 2.05
C ARG A 44 -2.32 3.73 3.07
N ARG A 45 -2.84 4.96 2.96
CA ARG A 45 -2.60 6.03 3.93
C ARG A 45 -3.17 5.68 5.32
N GLY A 46 -4.35 5.05 5.37
CA GLY A 46 -4.95 4.56 6.62
C GLY A 46 -4.09 3.50 7.30
N VAL A 47 -3.55 2.57 6.52
CA VAL A 47 -2.62 1.54 7.01
C VAL A 47 -1.37 2.16 7.64
N PHE A 48 -0.76 3.17 7.01
CA PHE A 48 0.41 3.86 7.56
C PHE A 48 0.14 4.58 8.90
N ILE A 49 -1.04 5.19 9.07
CA ILE A 49 -1.43 5.83 10.33
C ILE A 49 -1.59 4.78 11.43
N SER A 50 -2.26 3.67 11.13
CA SER A 50 -2.43 2.56 12.08
C SER A 50 -1.07 1.99 12.53
N PHE A 51 -0.14 1.82 11.60
CA PHE A 51 1.23 1.39 11.90
C PHE A 51 1.93 2.35 12.86
N ALA A 52 1.86 3.67 12.60
CA ALA A 52 2.49 4.67 13.45
C ALA A 52 1.93 4.65 14.88
N ILE A 53 0.61 4.49 15.04
CA ILE A 53 -0.05 4.38 16.36
C ILE A 53 0.37 3.08 17.07
N GLY A 54 0.39 1.95 16.36
CA GLY A 54 0.85 0.67 16.90
C GLY A 54 2.30 0.70 17.37
N LEU A 55 3.14 1.44 16.66
CA LEU A 55 4.56 1.60 16.95
C LEU A 55 4.81 2.56 18.11
N ALA A 56 4.08 3.67 18.17
CA ALA A 56 4.14 4.61 19.30
C ALA A 56 3.71 3.93 20.61
N SER A 57 2.61 3.16 20.58
CA SER A 57 2.15 2.42 21.76
C SER A 57 3.13 1.33 22.21
N LEU A 58 3.85 0.69 21.27
CA LEU A 58 4.89 -0.28 21.58
C LEU A 58 6.10 0.37 22.28
N LEU A 59 6.59 1.50 21.74
CA LEU A 59 7.71 2.23 22.31
C LEU A 59 7.39 2.74 23.73
N MET A 60 6.20 3.29 23.92
CA MET A 60 5.74 3.71 25.25
C MET A 60 5.66 2.53 26.21
N GLY A 61 5.12 1.38 25.77
CA GLY A 61 5.08 0.16 26.57
C GLY A 61 6.46 -0.33 26.99
N MET A 62 7.46 -0.25 26.11
CA MET A 62 8.85 -0.62 26.44
C MET A 62 9.47 0.32 27.47
N ILE A 63 9.23 1.64 27.38
CA ILE A 63 9.77 2.61 28.35
C ILE A 63 9.17 2.36 29.73
N PHE A 64 7.85 2.21 29.83
CA PHE A 64 7.20 1.90 31.11
C PHE A 64 7.62 0.54 31.68
N GLY A 65 7.74 -0.48 30.83
CA GLY A 65 8.20 -1.80 31.24
C GLY A 65 9.64 -1.79 31.78
N ALA A 66 10.53 -1.07 31.12
CA ALA A 66 11.92 -0.93 31.54
C ALA A 66 12.04 -0.23 32.91
N TRP A 67 11.19 0.77 33.17
CA TRP A 67 11.20 1.52 34.42
C TRP A 67 10.66 0.74 35.63
N ILE A 68 9.75 -0.20 35.39
CA ILE A 68 9.19 -1.07 36.46
C ILE A 68 10.10 -2.25 36.77
N MET A 69 10.81 -2.80 35.77
CA MET A 69 11.52 -4.07 35.92
C MET A 69 13.01 -3.93 36.32
N MET A 70 13.66 -2.77 36.05
CA MET A 70 15.11 -2.60 36.24
C MET A 70 15.49 -1.49 37.24
N SER A 71 16.73 -1.57 37.75
CA SER A 71 17.35 -0.50 38.54
C SER A 71 17.47 0.80 37.73
N THR A 72 17.50 1.94 38.41
CA THR A 72 17.51 3.28 37.81
C THR A 72 18.62 3.49 36.78
N GLU A 73 19.79 2.89 37.00
CA GLU A 73 20.96 2.96 36.11
C GLU A 73 20.71 2.22 34.79
N ALA A 74 20.21 0.98 34.87
CA ALA A 74 19.90 0.16 33.69
C ALA A 74 18.67 0.69 32.93
N ALA A 75 17.73 1.31 33.65
CA ALA A 75 16.57 1.94 33.05
C ALA A 75 16.95 3.19 32.24
N ALA A 76 17.94 3.97 32.69
CA ALA A 76 18.47 5.10 31.92
C ALA A 76 19.05 4.62 30.58
N ILE A 77 19.89 3.57 30.60
CA ILE A 77 20.52 3.03 29.38
C ILE A 77 19.46 2.49 28.40
N SER A 78 18.51 1.70 28.90
CA SER A 78 17.45 1.15 28.05
C SER A 78 16.53 2.23 27.47
N SER A 79 16.23 3.30 28.21
CA SER A 79 15.46 4.44 27.69
C SER A 79 16.19 5.17 26.55
N VAL A 80 17.52 5.31 26.62
CA VAL A 80 18.33 5.88 25.54
C VAL A 80 18.28 5.01 24.29
N ILE A 81 18.42 3.68 24.46
CA ILE A 81 18.33 2.73 23.34
C ILE A 81 16.95 2.80 22.66
N VAL A 82 15.87 2.80 23.46
CA VAL A 82 14.50 2.93 22.94
C VAL A 82 14.30 4.29 22.27
N GLY A 83 14.89 5.36 22.79
CA GLY A 83 14.87 6.69 22.19
C GLY A 83 15.56 6.74 20.82
N VAL A 84 16.75 6.15 20.69
CA VAL A 84 17.47 6.05 19.40
C VAL A 84 16.68 5.18 18.41
N GLY A 85 16.12 4.06 18.88
CA GLY A 85 15.23 3.21 18.08
C GLY A 85 14.01 3.98 17.57
N GLY A 86 13.36 4.75 18.45
CA GLY A 86 12.24 5.63 18.12
C GLY A 86 12.61 6.71 17.10
N TRP A 87 13.79 7.32 17.23
CA TRP A 87 14.29 8.33 16.28
C TRP A 87 14.55 7.74 14.88
N CYS A 88 15.18 6.56 14.83
CA CYS A 88 15.44 5.84 13.58
C CYS A 88 14.13 5.49 12.87
N VAL A 89 13.16 4.98 13.63
CA VAL A 89 11.80 4.68 13.17
C VAL A 89 11.09 5.93 12.68
N TYR A 90 11.12 7.02 13.44
CA TYR A 90 10.48 8.28 13.05
C TYR A 90 11.09 8.83 11.76
N SER A 91 12.41 8.75 11.62
CA SER A 91 13.12 9.13 10.40
C SER A 91 12.72 8.26 9.21
N PHE A 92 12.56 6.96 9.43
CA PHE A 92 12.07 6.04 8.40
C PHE A 92 10.62 6.36 7.99
N CYS A 93 9.70 6.54 8.94
CA CYS A 93 8.31 6.93 8.68
C CYS A 93 8.23 8.27 7.94
N LYS A 94 9.00 9.27 8.37
CA LYS A 94 9.06 10.59 7.72
C LYS A 94 9.62 10.51 6.30
N ARG A 95 10.65 9.68 6.08
CA ARG A 95 11.22 9.43 4.75
C ARG A 95 10.19 8.78 3.82
N THR A 96 9.48 7.79 4.34
CA THR A 96 8.43 7.07 3.61
C THR A 96 7.27 8.01 3.28
N TYR A 97 6.80 8.81 4.24
CA TYR A 97 5.73 9.79 4.03
C TYR A 97 6.11 10.84 2.98
N ARG A 98 7.34 11.36 3.03
CA ARG A 98 7.83 12.31 2.01
C ARG A 98 7.87 11.69 0.63
N ARG A 99 8.31 10.43 0.49
CA ARG A 99 8.39 9.76 -0.82
C ARG A 99 7.03 9.53 -1.46
N PHE A 100 5.98 9.34 -0.67
CA PHE A 100 4.62 9.14 -1.16
C PHE A 100 3.84 10.44 -1.38
N SER A 101 4.31 11.58 -0.86
CA SER A 101 3.65 12.88 -1.02
C SER A 101 4.00 13.60 -2.33
N PHE A 102 4.85 13.03 -3.19
CA PHE A 102 5.32 13.68 -4.42
C PHE A 102 4.70 13.14 -5.72
N GLU A 103 3.76 12.21 -5.65
CA GLU A 103 3.25 11.54 -6.86
C GLU A 103 1.74 11.73 -6.98
N GLU A 104 1.33 12.99 -7.06
CA GLU A 104 0.00 13.32 -7.56
C GLU A 104 0.16 13.57 -9.06
N HIS A 105 -0.18 12.55 -9.86
CA HIS A 105 -0.63 12.65 -11.26
C HIS A 105 0.36 12.55 -12.45
N GLY A 106 1.62 12.13 -12.31
CA GLY A 106 2.58 12.10 -13.44
C GLY A 106 3.28 10.77 -13.78
N ASP A 107 3.51 9.87 -12.81
CA ASP A 107 4.46 8.76 -12.96
C ASP A 107 3.81 7.43 -13.40
N ILE A 108 2.50 7.28 -13.15
CA ILE A 108 1.78 6.03 -13.43
C ILE A 108 1.67 5.80 -14.94
N ASP A 109 1.38 6.83 -15.73
CA ASP A 109 1.35 6.73 -17.20
C ASP A 109 2.71 6.37 -17.78
N ASP A 110 3.80 6.94 -17.25
CA ASP A 110 5.18 6.66 -17.71
C ASP A 110 5.61 5.24 -17.32
N PHE A 111 5.28 4.79 -16.11
CA PHE A 111 5.48 3.41 -15.68
C PHE A 111 4.63 2.42 -16.48
N VAL A 112 3.36 2.71 -16.72
CA VAL A 112 2.48 1.88 -17.56
C VAL A 112 3.02 1.83 -18.98
N TYR A 113 3.49 2.95 -19.55
CA TYR A 113 4.17 2.96 -20.84
C TYR A 113 5.48 2.16 -20.83
N ALA A 114 6.27 2.26 -19.77
CA ALA A 114 7.52 1.52 -19.60
C ALA A 114 7.29 0.00 -19.44
N VAL A 115 6.20 -0.40 -18.78
CA VAL A 115 5.81 -1.80 -18.64
C VAL A 115 5.17 -2.33 -19.92
N VAL A 116 4.27 -1.58 -20.54
CA VAL A 116 3.65 -1.92 -21.84
C VAL A 116 4.70 -2.05 -22.94
N SER A 117 5.70 -1.17 -22.96
CA SER A 117 6.79 -1.21 -23.95
C SER A 117 7.80 -2.33 -23.69
N ARG A 118 7.91 -2.83 -22.46
CA ARG A 118 8.80 -3.96 -22.10
C ARG A 118 8.13 -5.33 -22.11
N LEU A 119 6.81 -5.40 -22.18
CA LEU A 119 6.12 -6.66 -22.42
C LEU A 119 6.39 -7.10 -23.87
N PRO A 120 6.97 -8.30 -24.09
CA PRO A 120 7.04 -8.85 -25.44
C PRO A 120 5.61 -8.95 -25.94
N ARG A 121 5.32 -8.35 -27.12
CA ARG A 121 3.99 -8.36 -27.73
C ARG A 121 3.48 -9.80 -27.78
N LEU A 122 2.67 -10.19 -26.80
CA LEU A 122 2.00 -11.48 -26.83
C LEU A 122 1.15 -11.46 -28.10
N PRO A 123 1.15 -12.54 -28.90
CA PRO A 123 0.29 -12.62 -30.06
C PRO A 123 -1.13 -12.38 -29.56
N ARG A 124 -1.79 -11.38 -30.15
CA ARG A 124 -3.22 -11.09 -29.95
C ARG A 124 -3.94 -12.43 -30.11
N ILE A 125 -4.32 -13.07 -29.00
CA ILE A 125 -5.27 -14.17 -29.05
C ILE A 125 -6.56 -13.51 -29.50
N SER A 126 -6.82 -13.67 -30.81
CA SER A 126 -8.06 -13.28 -31.44
C SER A 126 -9.16 -13.99 -30.67
N ARG A 127 -9.86 -13.25 -29.80
CA ARG A 127 -11.05 -13.73 -29.13
C ARG A 127 -12.08 -13.89 -30.24
N THR A 128 -12.20 -15.12 -30.76
CA THR A 128 -13.33 -15.53 -31.58
C THR A 128 -14.58 -15.36 -30.74
N THR A 129 -15.29 -14.26 -30.95
CA THR A 129 -16.70 -14.12 -30.57
C THR A 129 -17.49 -15.15 -31.39
N PRO A 130 -18.17 -16.13 -30.76
CA PRO A 130 -19.25 -16.82 -31.45
C PRO A 130 -20.48 -15.92 -31.31
N HIS A 131 -20.64 -15.01 -32.26
CA HIS A 131 -21.97 -14.51 -32.58
C HIS A 131 -22.06 -14.31 -34.10
N GLY A 132 -22.29 -15.42 -34.82
CA GLY A 132 -23.25 -15.36 -35.91
C GLY A 132 -24.62 -15.10 -35.29
N SER A 133 -25.53 -14.33 -35.88
CA SER A 133 -25.57 -13.66 -37.18
C SER A 133 -26.88 -12.81 -37.18
N PRO A 134 -27.32 -12.26 -38.32
CA PRO A 134 -27.24 -10.86 -38.77
C PRO A 134 -28.59 -10.13 -38.56
N THR A 135 -28.79 -8.84 -38.82
CA THR A 135 -28.91 -8.26 -40.17
C THR A 135 -29.29 -6.78 -40.04
N GLU A 136 -28.63 -5.95 -40.84
CA GLU A 136 -29.02 -4.67 -41.46
C GLU A 136 -30.45 -4.15 -41.17
N GLU A 137 -30.58 -2.90 -40.73
CA GLU A 137 -30.74 -1.73 -41.62
C GLU A 137 -31.95 -1.83 -42.57
N LYS A 138 -33.03 -1.12 -42.26
CA LYS A 138 -33.69 -0.26 -43.27
C LYS A 138 -34.57 0.83 -42.66
N LYS A 139 -34.19 2.05 -43.05
CA LYS A 139 -34.92 3.31 -43.18
C LYS A 139 -36.45 3.25 -43.23
N GLU A 140 -37.05 4.31 -42.65
CA GLU A 140 -38.28 4.99 -43.06
C GLU A 140 -38.58 4.87 -44.56
N VAL A 141 -39.77 4.38 -44.94
CA VAL A 141 -41.01 5.14 -45.24
C VAL A 141 -42.13 4.12 -45.45
#